data_AF-L1NJL8-F1
#
_entry.id   AF-L1NJL8-F1
#
_cell.length_a   1.000
_cell.length_b   1.000
_cell.length_c   1.000
_cell.angle_alpha   90.00
_cell.angle_beta   90.00
_cell.angle_gamma   90.00
#
_symmetry.space_group_name_H-M   'P 1'
#
loop_
_entity.id
_entity.type
_entity.pdbx_description
1 polymer ?
#
loop_
_entity_poly.entity_id
_entity_poly.type
_entity_poly.pdbx_seq_one_letter_code
_entity_poly.pdbx_strand_id
1 'polypeptide(L)' 'MASLGIPILNDPLYPDPLPADSTDYAKPLKLLARAIEFADPFSGQVRRFESRRTL' A
#
# COMPACT_ATOMS: atom_id res chain seq x y z
N MET A 1 1.87 -3.23 -10.89
CA MET A 1 0.45 -3.64 -10.89
C MET A 1 -0.28 -3.02 -12.06
N ALA A 2 -0.48 -1.69 -12.08
CA ALA A 2 -1.07 -1.01 -13.24
C ALA A 2 -0.34 -1.31 -14.57
N SER A 3 0.99 -1.27 -14.59
CA SER A 3 1.81 -1.63 -15.77
C SER A 3 1.70 -3.10 -16.22
N LEU A 4 1.20 -3.99 -15.35
CA LEU A 4 0.96 -5.39 -15.66
C LEU A 4 -0.49 -5.65 -16.11
N GLY A 5 -1.30 -4.59 -16.27
CA GLY A 5 -2.72 -4.69 -16.60
C GLY A 5 -3.61 -5.10 -15.42
N ILE A 6 -3.09 -5.09 -14.20
CA ILE A 6 -3.80 -5.50 -12.97
C ILE A 6 -3.77 -4.32 -11.99
N PRO A 7 -4.65 -3.31 -12.14
CA PRO A 7 -4.63 -2.13 -11.30
C PRO A 7 -5.07 -2.43 -9.86
N ILE A 8 -4.60 -1.61 -8.92
CA ILE A 8 -5.06 -1.66 -7.52
C ILE A 8 -6.43 -0.98 -7.45
N LEU A 9 -7.36 -1.56 -6.70
CA LEU A 9 -8.70 -1.01 -6.60
C LEU A 9 -8.69 0.34 -5.85
N ASN A 10 -9.39 1.31 -6.43
CA ASN A 10 -9.47 2.71 -5.97
C ASN A 10 -8.11 3.44 -5.94
N ASP A 11 -7.20 3.12 -6.86
CA ASP A 11 -5.98 3.88 -7.07
C ASP A 11 -6.25 5.10 -7.97
N PRO A 12 -6.16 6.34 -7.46
CA PRO A 12 -6.43 7.54 -8.25
C PRO A 12 -5.23 7.97 -9.09
N LEU A 13 -4.05 7.36 -8.89
CA LEU A 13 -2.80 7.83 -9.49
C LEU A 13 -2.45 7.04 -10.74
N TYR A 14 -2.89 5.79 -10.86
CA TYR A 14 -2.47 4.89 -11.92
C TYR A 14 -3.63 4.20 -12.65
N PRO A 15 -3.47 3.95 -13.96
CA PRO A 15 -2.36 4.40 -14.81
C PRO A 15 -2.44 5.90 -15.15
N ASP A 16 -3.66 6.45 -15.18
CA ASP A 16 -3.95 7.83 -15.54
C ASP A 16 -4.32 8.61 -14.26
N PRO A 17 -3.48 9.57 -13.83
CA PRO A 17 -3.73 10.34 -12.62
C PRO A 17 -5.02 11.16 -12.72
N LEU A 18 -5.87 11.06 -11.70
CA LEU A 18 -6.98 11.99 -11.51
C LEU A 18 -6.46 13.35 -11.00
N PRO A 19 -7.24 14.44 -11.14
CA PRO A 19 -6.88 15.75 -10.60
C PRO A 19 -6.57 15.70 -9.10
N ALA A 20 -5.69 16.59 -8.63
CA ALA A 20 -5.47 16.76 -7.20
C ALA A 20 -6.82 17.00 -6.47
N ASP A 21 -6.96 16.42 -5.28
CA ASP A 21 -8.17 16.46 -4.44
C ASP A 21 -9.40 15.68 -4.93
N SER A 22 -9.28 14.86 -5.99
CA SER A 22 -10.35 13.95 -6.42
C SER A 22 -10.46 12.66 -5.58
N THR A 23 -9.76 12.56 -4.46
CA THR A 23 -9.74 11.36 -3.62
C THR A 23 -11.08 11.16 -2.92
N ASP A 24 -11.82 10.14 -3.33
CA ASP A 24 -13.04 9.70 -2.65
C ASP A 24 -12.70 8.86 -1.41
N TYR A 25 -12.76 9.46 -0.22
CA TYR A 25 -12.49 8.77 1.04
C TYR A 25 -13.52 7.69 1.40
N ALA A 26 -14.71 7.67 0.77
CA ALA A 26 -15.66 6.57 0.92
C ALA A 26 -15.23 5.32 0.13
N LYS A 27 -14.30 5.47 -0.82
CA LYS A 27 -13.70 4.37 -1.60
C LYS A 27 -12.18 4.38 -1.42
N PRO A 28 -11.68 3.92 -0.27
CA PRO A 28 -10.25 3.96 0.00
C PRO A 28 -9.47 3.01 -0.92
N LEU A 29 -8.22 3.37 -1.21
CA LEU A 29 -7.24 2.53 -1.88
C LEU A 29 -7.17 1.15 -1.21
N LYS A 30 -7.40 0.08 -1.97
CA LYS A 30 -7.33 -1.30 -1.48
C LYS A 30 -5.90 -1.84 -1.53
N LEU A 31 -5.00 -1.16 -0.82
CA LEU A 31 -3.61 -1.56 -0.64
C LEU A 31 -3.28 -1.60 0.85
N LEU A 32 -2.78 -2.74 1.32
CA LEU A 32 -2.41 -2.93 2.72
C LEU A 32 -0.97 -3.41 2.81
N ALA A 33 -0.15 -2.66 3.55
CA ALA A 33 1.12 -3.14 4.05
C ALA A 33 0.86 -4.25 5.08
N ARG A 34 0.88 -5.51 4.63
CA ARG A 34 0.58 -6.68 5.47
C ARG A 34 1.65 -6.89 6.54
N ALA A 35 2.92 -6.75 6.17
CA ALA A 35 4.04 -6.91 7.08
C ALA A 35 5.22 -6.03 6.65
N ILE A 36 6.08 -5.71 7.60
CA ILE A 36 7.40 -5.13 7.36
C ILE A 36 8.44 -5.96 8.12
N GLU A 37 9.58 -6.21 7.49
CA GLU A 37 10.67 -7.01 8.04
C GLU A 37 12.00 -6.33 7.74
N PHE A 38 12.87 -6.23 8.75
CA PHE A 38 14.17 -5.59 8.63
C PHE A 38 15.15 -6.09 9.69
N ALA A 39 16.45 -5.94 9.44
CA ALA A 39 17.47 -6.14 10.45
C ALA A 39 17.50 -4.93 11.38
N ASP A 40 17.30 -5.14 12.67
CA ASP A 40 17.40 -4.10 13.68
C ASP A 40 18.81 -3.49 13.68
N PRO A 41 18.97 -2.17 13.49
CA PRO A 41 20.27 -1.54 13.38
C PRO A 41 21.11 -1.62 14.67
N PHE A 42 20.49 -1.86 15.83
CA PHE A 42 21.21 -1.94 17.11
C PHE A 42 21.61 -3.37 17.48
N SER A 43 20.73 -4.34 17.24
CA SER A 43 20.96 -5.74 17.64
C SER A 43 21.38 -6.66 16.49
N GLY A 44 21.21 -6.23 15.24
CA GLY A 44 21.39 -7.04 14.04
C GLY A 44 20.33 -8.13 13.85
N GLN A 45 19.38 -8.28 14.78
CA GLN A 45 18.35 -9.31 14.71
C GLN A 45 17.27 -8.94 13.70
N VAL A 46 16.75 -9.94 12.99
CA VAL A 46 15.58 -9.76 12.12
C VAL A 46 14.35 -9.48 12.98
N ARG A 47 13.72 -8.32 12.75
CA ARG A 47 12.44 -7.96 13.35
C ARG A 47 11.37 -7.94 12.27
N ARG A 48 10.20 -8.48 12.62
CA ARG A 48 9.02 -8.52 11.76
C ARG A 48 7.81 -7.97 12.49
N PHE A 49 7.04 -7.15 11.80
CA PHE A 49 5.80 -6.58 12.31
C PHE A 49 4.69 -6.83 11.31
N GLU A 50 3.51 -7.21 11.80
CA GLU A 50 2.35 -7.51 10.96
C GLU A 50 1.20 -6.55 11.25
N SER A 51 0.47 -6.18 10.19
CA SER A 51 -0.69 -5.32 10.28
C SER A 51 -1.90 -6.08 10.81
N ARG A 52 -2.63 -5.45 11.73
CA ARG A 52 -3.89 -5.95 12.29
C ARG A 52 -5.10 -5.69 11.40
N ARG A 53 -4.93 -5.01 10.25
CA ARG A 53 -6.02 -4.70 9.30
C ARG A 53 -6.26 -5.86 8.32
N THR A 54 -7.42 -5.86 7.68
CA THR A 54 -7.78 -6.78 6.59
C THR A 54 -8.37 -5.97 5.42
N LEU A 55 -8.17 -6.43 4.18
CA LEU A 55 -8.59 -5.74 2.94
C LEU A 55 -10.00 -6.11 2.49
#